data_AF-A0A261KMA5-F1
#
_entry.id   AF-A0A261KMA5-F1
#
_cell.length_a   1.000
_cell.length_b   1.000
_cell.length_c   1.000
_cell.angle_alpha   90.00
_cell.angle_beta   90.00
_cell.angle_gamma   90.00
#
_symmetry.space_group_name_H-M   'P 1'
#
loop_
_entity.id
_entity.type
_entity.pdbx_description
1 polymer ?
#
loop_
_entity_poly.entity_id
_entity_poly.type
_entity_poly.pdbx_seq_one_letter_code
_entity_poly.pdbx_strand_id
1 'polypeptide(L)' 'MLDKEIEKAIRESVSEASQAEAVANRLIKWLEEMSKQNLNETDKSERLELVYDAIKIEELEMNNED' A
#
# COMPACT_ATOMS: atom_id res chain seq x y z
N MET A 1 -7.61 13.62 8.53
CA MET A 1 -6.70 12.85 9.38
C MET A 1 -7.24 11.44 9.39
N LEU A 2 -6.41 10.42 9.13
CA LEU A 2 -6.85 9.04 9.07
C LEU A 2 -7.22 8.54 10.48
N ASP A 3 -8.14 7.60 10.55
CA ASP A 3 -8.52 6.97 11.82
C ASP A 3 -7.34 6.15 12.39
N LYS A 4 -7.12 6.23 13.70
CA LYS A 4 -6.00 5.56 14.37
C LYS A 4 -6.11 4.03 14.34
N GLU A 5 -7.32 3.49 14.36
CA GLU A 5 -7.53 2.05 14.26
C GLU A 5 -7.20 1.56 12.84
N ILE A 6 -7.44 2.39 11.81
CA ILE A 6 -7.04 2.09 10.43
C ILE A 6 -5.51 2.12 10.29
N GLU A 7 -4.83 3.14 10.84
CA GLU A 7 -3.36 3.19 10.82
C GLU A 7 -2.74 1.97 11.51
N LYS A 8 -3.31 1.57 12.66
CA LYS A 8 -2.87 0.40 13.42
C LYS A 8 -3.06 -0.88 12.61
N ALA A 9 -4.25 -1.09 12.04
CA ALA A 9 -4.56 -2.27 11.24
C ALA A 9 -3.59 -2.41 10.04
N ILE A 10 -3.26 -1.30 9.37
CA ILE A 10 -2.31 -1.31 8.25
C ILE A 10 -0.91 -1.74 8.70
N ARG A 11 -0.41 -1.19 9.81
CA ARG A 11 0.92 -1.55 10.32
C ARG A 11 0.98 -3.01 10.76
N GLU A 12 -0.07 -3.49 11.43
CA GLU A 12 -0.18 -4.90 11.83
C GLU A 12 -0.15 -5.82 10.60
N SER A 13 -1.00 -5.57 9.60
CA SER A 13 -1.04 -6.38 8.37
C SER A 13 0.27 -6.34 7.57
N VAL A 14 0.93 -5.18 7.48
CA VAL A 14 2.24 -5.05 6.81
C VAL A 14 3.30 -5.86 7.55
N SER A 15 3.31 -5.80 8.89
CA SER A 15 4.24 -6.57 9.71
C SER A 15 3.96 -8.08 9.60
N GLU A 16 2.70 -8.51 9.63
CA GLU A 16 2.31 -9.91 9.48
C GLU A 16 2.71 -10.47 8.12
N ALA A 17 2.61 -9.66 7.07
CA ALA A 17 3.04 -9.99 5.71
C ALA A 17 4.56 -9.85 5.49
N SER A 18 5.35 -9.68 6.55
CA SER A 18 6.81 -9.50 6.49
C SER A 18 7.29 -8.38 5.55
N GLN A 19 6.43 -7.37 5.35
CA GLN A 19 6.72 -6.23 4.49
C GLN A 19 7.52 -5.17 5.24
N ALA A 20 8.23 -4.31 4.50
CA ALA A 20 8.94 -3.20 5.10
C ALA A 20 7.97 -2.15 5.67
N GLU A 21 8.31 -1.54 6.80
CA GLU A 21 7.54 -0.43 7.42
C GLU A 21 7.26 0.72 6.44
N ALA A 22 8.14 0.90 5.45
CA ALA A 22 7.96 1.87 4.37
C ALA A 22 6.67 1.62 3.55
N VAL A 23 6.23 0.36 3.42
CA VAL A 23 4.97 -0.02 2.76
C VAL A 23 3.78 0.48 3.57
N ALA A 24 3.77 0.28 4.90
CA ALA A 24 2.72 0.83 5.76
C ALA A 24 2.65 2.36 5.66
N ASN A 25 3.80 3.04 5.67
CA ASN A 25 3.85 4.50 5.54
C ASN A 25 3.31 4.98 4.18
N ARG A 26 3.57 4.24 3.09
CA ARG A 26 3.02 4.55 1.75
C ARG A 26 1.51 4.34 1.71
N LEU A 27 1.00 3.24 2.28
CA LEU A 27 -0.44 2.94 2.36
C LEU A 27 -1.20 3.99 3.18
N ILE A 28 -0.69 4.35 4.36
CA ILE A 28 -1.29 5.39 5.22
C ILE A 28 -1.35 6.72 4.47
N LYS A 29 -0.23 7.14 3.86
CA LYS A 29 -0.17 8.39 3.11
C LYS A 29 -1.15 8.41 1.94
N TRP A 30 -1.26 7.30 1.21
CA TRP A 30 -2.23 7.16 0.12
C TRP A 30 -3.67 7.32 0.61
N LEU A 31 -4.05 6.64 1.70
CA LEU A 31 -5.39 6.76 2.30
C LEU A 31 -5.66 8.17 2.83
N GLU A 32 -4.67 8.82 3.42
CA GLU A 32 -4.79 10.22 3.85
C GLU A 32 -5.07 11.15 2.67
N GLU A 33 -4.36 10.99 1.57
CA GLU A 33 -4.53 11.81 0.36
C GLU A 33 -5.86 11.54 -0.33
N MET A 34 -6.31 10.28 -0.36
CA MET A 34 -7.65 9.86 -0.80
C MET A 34 -8.75 10.50 0.05
N SER A 35 -8.60 10.50 1.38
CA SER A 35 -9.60 11.06 2.31
C SER A 35 -9.78 12.58 2.19
N LYS A 36 -8.74 13.28 1.70
CA LYS A 36 -8.73 14.74 1.54
C LYS A 36 -9.40 15.21 0.22
N GLN A 37 -9.99 14.31 -0.58
CA GLN A 37 -10.62 14.60 -1.88
C GLN A 37 -9.74 15.35 -2.89
N ASN A 38 -8.42 15.31 -2.74
CA ASN A 38 -7.49 16.15 -3.50
C ASN A 38 -6.78 15.41 -4.64
N LEU A 39 -7.38 14.33 -5.15
CA LEU A 39 -6.81 13.50 -6.21
C LEU A 39 -7.83 13.34 -7.33
N ASN A 40 -7.45 13.76 -8.54
CA ASN A 40 -8.16 13.36 -9.75
C ASN A 40 -8.00 11.83 -9.93
N GLU A 41 -8.85 11.17 -10.72
CA GLU A 41 -8.82 9.70 -10.86
C GLU A 41 -7.49 9.16 -11.41
N THR A 42 -6.76 9.96 -12.19
CA THR A 42 -5.43 9.63 -12.71
C THR A 42 -4.39 9.59 -11.58
N ASP A 43 -4.38 10.60 -10.70
CA ASP A 43 -3.45 10.66 -9.55
C ASP A 43 -3.65 9.49 -8.57
N LYS A 44 -4.87 8.96 -8.51
CA LYS A 44 -5.19 7.78 -7.69
C LYS A 44 -4.57 6.50 -8.26
N SER A 45 -4.55 6.37 -9.58
CA SER A 45 -4.06 5.18 -10.28
C SER A 45 -2.53 5.11 -10.27
N GLU A 46 -1.85 6.22 -10.58
CA GLU A 46 -0.38 6.30 -10.54
C GLU A 46 0.16 6.07 -9.12
N ARG A 47 -0.52 6.59 -8.09
CA ARG A 47 -0.11 6.33 -6.70
C ARG A 47 -0.37 4.92 -6.23
N LEU A 48 -1.43 4.28 -6.74
CA LEU A 48 -1.70 2.88 -6.45
C LEU A 48 -0.61 1.98 -7.05
N GLU A 49 -0.13 2.28 -8.27
CA GLU A 49 1.01 1.58 -8.87
C GLU A 49 2.28 1.73 -8.04
N LEU A 50 2.61 2.94 -7.56
CA LEU A 50 3.79 3.15 -6.68
C LEU A 50 3.71 2.41 -5.33
N VAL A 51 2.50 2.20 -4.82
CA VAL A 51 2.25 1.39 -3.61
C VAL A 51 2.39 -0.09 -3.95
N TYR A 52 1.84 -0.52 -5.09
CA TYR A 52 1.94 -1.89 -5.58
C TYR A 52 3.40 -2.31 -5.80
N ASP A 53 4.20 -1.48 -6.47
CA ASP A 53 5.64 -1.68 -6.70
C ASP A 53 6.45 -1.73 -5.39
N ALA A 54 5.93 -1.15 -4.31
CA ALA A 54 6.57 -1.15 -3.00
C ALA A 54 6.43 -2.50 -2.26
N ILE A 55 5.39 -3.26 -2.60
CA ILE A 55 5.04 -4.49 -1.92
C ILE A 55 5.92 -5.60 -2.48
N LYS A 56 6.67 -6.27 -1.59
CA LYS A 56 7.33 -7.53 -1.95
C LYS A 56 6.24 -8.57 -2.16
N ILE A 57 6.04 -8.97 -3.41
CA ILE A 57 5.22 -10.13 -3.73
C ILE A 57 6.08 -11.36 -3.43
N GLU A 58 5.77 -12.08 -2.35
CA GLU A 58 6.33 -13.41 -2.13
C GLU A 58 5.78 -14.33 -3.24
N GLU A 59 6.65 -14.60 -4.23
CA GLU A 59 6.51 -15.56 -5.33
C GLU A 59 5.27 -15.45 -6.23
N LEU A 60 5.40 -14.61 -7.27
CA LEU A 60 4.96 -14.97 -8.62
C LEU A 60 6.09 -15.69 -9.38
N GLU A 61 6.82 -16.58 -8.71
CA GLU A 61 7.72 -17.57 -9.33
C GLU A 61 7.17 -19.00 -9.20
N MET A 62 5.83 -19.14 -9.13
CA MET A 62 5.18 -20.43 -9.35
C MET A 62 4.50 -20.43 -10.72
N ASN A 63 5.18 -21.09 -11.67
CA ASN A 63 4.75 -21.42 -13.04
C ASN A 63 4.98 -20.32 -14.08
N ASN A 64 6.13 -20.36 -14.75
CA ASN A 64 6.25 -20.27 -16.22
C ASN A 64 7.74 -20.36 -16.61
N GLU A 65 8.37 -21.52 -16.39
CA GLU A 65 9.48 -21.94 -17.26
C GLU A 65 9.16 -23.37 -17.73
N ASP A 66 9.21 -23.53 -19.05
CA ASP A 66 8.74 -24.63 -19.90
C ASP A 66 9.24 -26.06 -19.55
#